data_AF-A0A931I6D4-F1
#
_entry.id   AF-A0A931I6D4-F1
#
_cell.length_a   1.000
_cell.length_b   1.000
_cell.length_c   1.000
_cell.angle_alpha   90.00
_cell.angle_beta   90.00
_cell.angle_gamma   90.00
#
_symmetry.space_group_name_H-M   'P 1'
#
loop_
_entity.id
_entity.type
_entity.pdbx_description
1 polymer ?
#
loop_
_entity_poly.entity_id
_entity_poly.type
_entity_poly.pdbx_seq_one_letter_code
_entity_poly.pdbx_strand_id
1 'polypeptide(L)'
;MLHLRMISPSATTERVLAVLAADPGVTHVTLARGVALEPEGDLVQADVAREAANDVIEHLKALGIEHDGGLTLTPVETVLSDAGDRAIDEAPGDPSDAVVWEELLAQTHEESSLNSSFLAFLTIACLLAAVGVATDSAVTIVGAMVVGPEFGPLAAFSVGLVRRDWLLTRKSAVALLVAFPVAMTVTLAATLLWEQFGWITLSGVENAHNVDFIYEVGPFSLIVALLAGAAGMLSLVTAKSAALIGVFISVTTVPAAGFAVVAATVGQWDVALMSTGQLAVNLGGIVAAGVLVLYLRPRAGSDAGPVERFKRWLGMSSKVEKVTWVQK
;
A
#
# COMPACT_ATOMS: atom_id res chain seq x y z
N MET A 1 1.85 13.94 -11.92
CA MET A 1 2.29 15.12 -11.13
C MET A 1 1.54 15.14 -9.80
N LEU A 2 2.02 15.92 -8.85
CA LEU A 2 1.35 16.22 -7.58
C LEU A 2 1.03 17.70 -7.52
N HIS A 3 -0.17 18.05 -7.07
CA HIS A 3 -0.54 19.41 -6.71
C HIS A 3 -0.12 19.66 -5.27
N LEU A 4 0.75 20.64 -5.09
CA LEU A 4 1.20 21.14 -3.80
C LEU A 4 0.41 22.41 -3.46
N ARG A 5 -0.29 22.39 -2.34
CA ARG A 5 -0.95 23.57 -1.76
C ARG A 5 -0.31 23.84 -0.41
N MET A 6 0.07 25.08 -0.15
CA MET A 6 0.65 25.46 1.13
C MET A 6 0.20 26.83 1.62
N ILE A 7 0.09 26.95 2.93
CA ILE A 7 -0.06 28.22 3.63
C ILE A 7 1.31 28.54 4.24
N SER A 8 1.89 29.66 3.87
CA SER A 8 3.19 30.12 4.37
C SER A 8 3.00 31.41 5.16
N PRO A 9 3.64 31.57 6.33
CA PRO A 9 3.79 32.88 6.95
C PRO A 9 4.39 33.88 5.95
N SER A 10 3.90 35.12 5.94
CA SER A 10 4.33 36.12 4.94
C SER A 10 5.84 36.42 5.00
N ALA A 11 6.48 36.19 6.15
CA ALA A 11 7.93 36.35 6.31
C ALA A 11 8.76 35.28 5.57
N THR A 12 8.20 34.09 5.35
CA THR A 12 8.88 32.95 4.71
C THR A 12 8.50 32.76 3.25
N THR A 13 7.44 33.43 2.76
CA THR A 13 6.91 33.25 1.40
C THR A 13 7.96 33.43 0.30
N GLU A 14 8.82 34.45 0.38
CA GLU A 14 9.87 34.66 -0.64
C GLU A 14 10.89 33.51 -0.66
N ARG A 15 11.18 32.89 0.50
CA ARG A 15 12.05 31.72 0.58
C ARG A 15 11.38 30.48 0.00
N VAL A 16 10.07 30.32 0.21
CA VAL A 16 9.27 29.24 -0.39
C VAL A 16 9.29 29.35 -1.91
N LEU A 17 9.05 30.54 -2.47
CA LEU A 17 9.09 30.77 -3.91
C LEU A 17 10.48 30.51 -4.49
N ALA A 18 11.55 30.87 -3.77
CA ALA A 18 12.91 30.57 -4.20
C ALA A 18 13.19 29.07 -4.26
N VAL A 19 12.69 28.28 -3.31
CA VAL A 19 12.79 26.81 -3.35
C VAL A 19 12.04 26.24 -4.55
N LEU A 20 10.78 26.67 -4.77
CA LEU A 20 9.97 26.19 -5.88
C LEU A 20 10.57 26.57 -7.24
N ALA A 21 11.14 27.76 -7.38
CA ALA A 21 11.76 28.22 -8.62
C ALA A 21 13.12 27.57 -8.92
N ALA A 22 13.79 27.00 -7.90
CA ALA A 22 15.10 26.36 -8.06
C ALA A 22 15.01 24.94 -8.62
N ASP A 23 13.85 24.29 -8.51
CA ASP A 23 13.65 22.91 -8.93
C ASP A 23 12.97 22.84 -10.32
N PRO A 24 13.61 22.22 -11.33
CA PRO A 24 13.05 22.14 -12.69
C PRO A 24 11.79 21.27 -12.76
N GLY A 25 11.57 20.38 -11.79
CA GLY A 25 10.38 19.54 -11.68
C GLY A 25 9.15 20.28 -11.16
N VAL A 26 9.23 21.59 -10.88
CA VAL A 26 8.14 22.41 -10.37
C VAL A 26 7.60 23.34 -11.45
N THR A 27 6.27 23.43 -11.56
CA THR A 27 5.58 24.31 -12.49
C THR A 27 4.26 24.84 -11.89
N HIS A 28 3.52 25.64 -12.67
CA HIS A 28 2.22 26.22 -12.27
C HIS A 28 2.22 26.92 -10.90
N VAL A 29 3.34 27.58 -10.56
CA VAL A 29 3.46 28.29 -9.27
C VAL A 29 2.50 29.47 -9.24
N THR A 30 1.64 29.52 -8.22
CA THR A 30 0.70 30.60 -7.97
C THR A 30 0.83 31.11 -6.54
N LEU A 31 0.64 32.42 -6.35
CA LEU A 31 0.77 33.11 -5.07
C LEU A 31 -0.43 34.03 -4.87
N ALA A 32 -1.09 33.91 -3.72
CA ALA A 32 -2.07 34.87 -3.23
C ALA A 32 -1.66 35.34 -1.83
N ARG A 33 -1.32 36.62 -1.71
CA ARG A 33 -0.79 37.19 -0.46
C ARG A 33 -1.90 37.59 0.51
N GLY A 34 -1.73 37.26 1.80
CA GLY A 34 -2.62 37.64 2.90
C GLY A 34 -4.03 37.07 2.80
N VAL A 35 -4.23 35.96 2.07
CA VAL A 35 -5.55 35.34 1.87
C VAL A 35 -5.84 34.23 2.87
N ALA A 36 -4.83 33.69 3.55
CA ALA A 36 -5.01 32.64 4.55
C ALA A 36 -5.29 33.27 5.91
N LEU A 37 -6.37 32.83 6.57
CA LEU A 37 -6.80 33.34 7.87
C LEU A 37 -6.28 32.49 9.04
N GLU A 38 -6.26 31.18 8.88
CA GLU A 38 -5.81 30.24 9.90
C GLU A 38 -5.13 29.03 9.24
N PRO A 39 -3.80 28.87 9.39
CA PRO A 39 -2.87 29.87 9.92
C PRO A 39 -2.83 31.14 9.05
N GLU A 40 -2.53 32.29 9.66
CA GLU A 40 -2.46 33.58 8.96
C GLU A 40 -1.25 33.61 8.00
N GLY A 41 -1.47 34.01 6.75
CA GLY A 41 -0.38 34.17 5.79
C GLY A 41 -0.79 34.15 4.31
N ASP A 42 0.14 33.67 3.49
CA ASP A 42 0.01 33.63 2.04
C ASP A 42 -0.33 32.21 1.57
N LEU A 43 -1.19 32.10 0.55
CA LEU A 43 -1.44 30.85 -0.16
C LEU A 43 -0.45 30.73 -1.31
N VAL A 44 0.36 29.67 -1.30
CA VAL A 44 1.23 29.28 -2.41
C VAL A 44 0.75 27.94 -2.94
N GLN A 45 0.67 27.80 -4.26
CA GLN A 45 0.38 26.51 -4.89
C GLN A 45 1.36 26.27 -6.04
N ALA A 46 1.66 25.01 -6.32
CA ALA A 46 2.50 24.60 -7.44
C ALA A 46 2.16 23.16 -7.84
N ASP A 47 2.47 22.78 -9.08
CA ASP A 47 2.44 21.39 -9.51
C ASP A 47 3.88 20.86 -9.61
N VAL A 48 4.12 19.68 -9.05
CA VAL A 48 5.44 19.08 -8.91
C VAL A 48 5.47 17.70 -9.59
N ALA A 49 6.52 17.42 -10.36
CA ALA A 49 6.80 16.08 -10.85
C ALA A 49 6.97 15.10 -9.67
N ARG A 50 6.57 13.83 -9.81
CA ARG A 50 6.60 12.87 -8.69
C ARG A 50 8.04 12.62 -8.22
N GLU A 51 8.97 12.71 -9.15
CA GLU A 51 10.40 12.49 -9.02
C GLU A 51 11.08 13.58 -8.19
N ALA A 52 10.64 14.84 -8.38
CA ALA A 52 11.14 16.00 -7.63
C ALA A 52 10.43 16.19 -6.28
N ALA A 53 9.29 15.52 -6.06
CA ALA A 53 8.44 15.75 -4.90
C ALA A 53 9.16 15.60 -3.56
N ASN A 54 9.97 14.54 -3.38
CA ASN A 54 10.68 14.32 -2.11
C ASN A 54 11.66 15.45 -1.79
N ASP A 55 12.46 15.86 -2.79
CA ASP A 55 13.49 16.90 -2.63
C ASP A 55 12.82 18.26 -2.36
N VAL A 56 11.76 18.59 -3.10
CA VAL A 56 10.95 19.80 -2.88
C VAL A 56 10.34 19.80 -1.48
N ILE A 57 9.71 18.70 -1.05
CA ILE A 57 9.11 18.59 0.28
C ILE A 57 10.17 18.73 1.37
N GLU A 58 11.33 18.11 1.23
CA GLU A 58 12.43 18.21 2.20
C GLU A 58 12.90 19.66 2.37
N HIS A 59 13.12 20.36 1.25
CA HIS A 59 13.50 21.79 1.29
C HIS A 59 12.41 22.67 1.92
N LEU A 60 11.14 22.38 1.67
CA LEU A 60 10.03 23.12 2.28
C LEU A 60 9.87 22.84 3.77
N LYS A 61 10.08 21.59 4.22
CA LYS A 61 10.10 21.22 5.63
C LYS A 61 11.27 21.89 6.37
N ALA A 62 12.43 22.04 5.72
CA ALA A 62 13.55 22.80 6.26
C ALA A 62 13.25 24.29 6.50
N LEU A 63 12.19 24.83 5.88
CA LEU A 63 11.68 26.18 6.14
C LEU A 63 10.67 26.25 7.30
N GLY A 64 10.28 25.12 7.89
CA GLY A 64 9.33 25.06 9.02
C GLY A 64 7.86 25.17 8.63
N ILE A 65 7.52 25.05 7.34
CA ILE A 65 6.14 25.22 6.85
C ILE A 65 5.15 24.23 7.47
N GLU A 66 5.61 23.03 7.85
CA GLU A 66 4.77 22.02 8.53
C GLU A 66 4.38 22.39 9.97
N HIS A 67 5.03 23.39 10.56
CA HIS A 67 4.77 23.85 11.93
C HIS A 67 4.06 25.20 11.98
N ASP A 68 4.54 26.17 11.19
CA ASP A 68 4.06 27.56 11.24
C ASP A 68 3.00 27.87 10.17
N GLY A 69 2.74 26.93 9.28
CA GLY A 69 1.83 27.08 8.14
C GLY A 69 1.01 25.81 7.90
N GLY A 70 0.94 25.40 6.65
CA GLY A 70 0.34 24.12 6.28
C GLY A 70 0.78 23.69 4.91
N LEU A 71 0.87 22.37 4.70
CA LEU A 71 1.26 21.78 3.42
C LEU A 71 0.32 20.62 3.11
N THR A 72 -0.21 20.60 1.90
CA THR A 72 -1.12 19.56 1.40
C THR A 72 -0.64 19.12 0.04
N LEU A 73 -0.56 17.81 -0.17
CA LEU A 73 -0.26 17.21 -1.46
C LEU A 73 -1.48 16.46 -1.97
N THR A 74 -1.73 16.55 -3.28
CA THR A 74 -2.82 15.81 -3.92
C THR A 74 -2.34 15.30 -5.29
N PRO A 75 -2.53 14.02 -5.63
CA PRO A 75 -2.20 13.54 -6.96
C PRO A 75 -3.07 14.22 -8.02
N VAL A 76 -2.46 14.62 -9.13
CA VAL A 76 -3.19 15.19 -10.28
C VAL A 76 -3.39 14.08 -11.32
N GLU A 77 -4.65 13.75 -11.61
CA GLU A 77 -5.02 12.68 -12.54
C GLU A 77 -4.65 13.01 -14.00
N THR A 78 -4.77 14.28 -14.40
CA THR A 78 -4.48 14.72 -15.76
C THR A 78 -4.00 16.16 -15.76
N VAL A 79 -2.90 16.41 -16.46
CA VAL A 79 -2.35 17.75 -16.72
C VAL A 79 -2.25 17.92 -18.23
N LEU A 80 -2.77 19.03 -18.75
CA LEU A 80 -2.64 19.43 -20.15
C LEU A 80 -1.88 20.75 -20.21
N SER A 81 -0.54 20.67 -20.26
CA SER A 81 0.32 21.84 -20.21
C SER A 81 1.73 21.52 -20.70
N ASP A 82 2.22 22.27 -21.68
CA ASP A 82 3.62 22.20 -22.13
C ASP A 82 4.60 22.51 -20.99
N ALA A 83 4.19 23.30 -19.99
CA ALA A 83 5.00 23.58 -18.81
C ALA A 83 4.98 22.40 -17.81
N GLY A 84 3.91 21.61 -17.79
CA GLY A 84 3.84 20.36 -17.03
C GLY A 84 4.69 19.26 -17.67
N ASP A 85 4.59 19.11 -18.99
CA ASP A 85 5.38 18.12 -19.75
C ASP A 85 6.89 18.40 -19.59
N ARG A 86 7.30 19.67 -19.72
CA ARG A 86 8.70 20.07 -19.47
C ARG A 86 9.16 19.77 -18.04
N ALA A 87 8.32 20.02 -17.04
CA ALA A 87 8.68 19.74 -15.65
C ALA A 87 8.88 18.23 -15.40
N ILE A 88 8.10 17.36 -16.05
CA ILE A 88 8.30 15.91 -15.98
C ILE A 88 9.60 15.51 -16.71
N ASP A 89 9.81 16.02 -17.92
CA ASP A 89 10.98 15.69 -18.74
C ASP A 89 12.31 16.16 -18.14
N GLU A 90 12.30 17.29 -17.43
CA GLU A 90 13.48 17.87 -16.78
C GLU A 90 13.69 17.33 -15.35
N ALA A 91 12.69 16.68 -14.75
CA ALA A 91 12.83 16.06 -13.45
C ALA A 91 13.75 14.83 -13.52
N PRO A 92 14.63 14.62 -12.53
CA PRO A 92 15.56 13.51 -12.55
C PRO A 92 14.84 12.20 -12.21
N GLY A 93 14.83 11.24 -13.14
CA GLY A 93 14.31 9.88 -12.91
C GLY A 93 13.17 9.49 -13.84
N ASP A 94 12.47 8.41 -13.48
CA ASP A 94 11.25 7.97 -14.17
C ASP A 94 10.06 8.14 -13.19
N PRO A 95 8.93 8.72 -13.63
CA PRO A 95 7.78 8.97 -12.76
C PRO A 95 7.19 7.70 -12.15
N SER A 96 7.35 6.56 -12.84
CA SER A 96 6.90 5.25 -12.36
C SER A 96 7.83 4.64 -11.31
N ASP A 97 9.04 5.16 -11.16
CA ASP A 97 10.03 4.73 -10.18
C ASP A 97 10.03 5.59 -8.90
N ALA A 98 9.45 6.78 -8.96
CA ALA A 98 9.40 7.71 -7.84
C ALA A 98 8.44 7.27 -6.73
N VAL A 99 8.99 7.07 -5.54
CA VAL A 99 8.23 6.82 -4.30
C VAL A 99 8.10 8.13 -3.54
N VAL A 100 6.90 8.70 -3.50
CA VAL A 100 6.62 9.91 -2.72
C VAL A 100 6.35 9.47 -1.29
N TRP A 101 7.33 9.66 -0.39
CA TRP A 101 7.29 9.03 0.93
C TRP A 101 6.17 9.54 1.81
N GLU A 102 5.89 10.85 1.79
CA GLU A 102 4.80 11.44 2.58
C GLU A 102 3.42 10.96 2.09
N GLU A 103 3.24 10.75 0.78
CA GLU A 103 2.01 10.16 0.20
C GLU A 103 1.84 8.71 0.68
N LEU A 104 2.89 7.90 0.57
CA LEU A 104 2.87 6.50 1.00
C LEU A 104 2.64 6.36 2.51
N LEU A 105 3.26 7.22 3.33
CA LEU A 105 3.08 7.22 4.78
C LEU A 105 1.66 7.64 5.16
N ALA A 106 1.11 8.67 4.53
CA ALA A 106 -0.27 9.09 4.78
C ALA A 106 -1.26 7.97 4.46
N GLN A 107 -1.13 7.35 3.28
CA GLN A 107 -1.98 6.24 2.85
C GLN A 107 -1.88 5.04 3.79
N THR A 108 -0.66 4.63 4.15
CA THR A 108 -0.47 3.47 5.05
C THR A 108 -0.85 3.75 6.51
N HIS A 109 -0.77 4.99 6.97
CA HIS A 109 -1.17 5.35 8.33
C HIS A 109 -2.69 5.27 8.53
N GLU A 110 -3.47 5.67 7.52
CA GLU A 110 -4.92 5.55 7.51
C GLU A 110 -5.35 4.07 7.53
N GLU A 111 -4.74 3.27 6.67
CA GLU A 111 -5.07 1.85 6.51
C GLU A 111 -4.56 0.94 7.66
N SER A 112 -3.57 1.36 8.45
CA SER A 112 -2.98 0.57 9.55
C SER A 112 -3.70 0.65 10.90
N SER A 113 -4.76 1.46 10.99
CA SER A 113 -5.46 1.67 12.25
C SER A 113 -6.38 0.50 12.59
N LEU A 114 -6.25 -0.05 13.80
CA LEU A 114 -7.26 -0.94 14.36
C LEU A 114 -8.53 -0.11 14.62
N ASN A 115 -9.49 -0.23 13.71
CA ASN A 115 -10.78 0.45 13.79
C ASN A 115 -11.94 -0.54 13.64
N SER A 116 -13.16 -0.10 13.95
CA SER A 116 -14.35 -0.95 13.91
C SER A 116 -14.63 -1.49 12.51
N SER A 117 -14.38 -0.70 11.47
CA SER A 117 -14.60 -1.11 10.08
C SER A 117 -13.63 -2.21 9.66
N PHE A 118 -12.34 -2.07 9.99
CA PHE A 118 -11.32 -3.09 9.76
C PHE A 118 -11.70 -4.42 10.42
N LEU A 119 -12.11 -4.37 11.70
CA LEU A 119 -12.54 -5.56 12.42
C LEU A 119 -13.80 -6.17 11.82
N ALA A 120 -14.78 -5.36 11.43
CA ALA A 120 -16.02 -5.82 10.80
C ALA A 120 -15.75 -6.49 9.45
N PHE A 121 -14.98 -5.86 8.57
CA PHE A 121 -14.63 -6.43 7.27
C PHE A 121 -13.84 -7.73 7.41
N LEU A 122 -12.82 -7.78 8.28
CA LEU A 122 -12.05 -9.00 8.50
C LEU A 122 -12.91 -10.13 9.09
N THR A 123 -13.83 -9.81 10.00
CA THR A 123 -14.78 -10.78 10.56
C THR A 123 -15.72 -11.32 9.50
N ILE A 124 -16.30 -10.45 8.66
CA ILE A 124 -17.15 -10.84 7.53
C ILE A 124 -16.36 -11.73 6.57
N ALA A 125 -15.12 -11.36 6.24
CA ALA A 125 -14.24 -12.12 5.38
C ALA A 125 -13.96 -13.53 5.96
N CYS A 126 -13.67 -13.65 7.26
CA CYS A 126 -13.48 -14.94 7.93
C CYS A 126 -14.77 -15.79 7.96
N LEU A 127 -15.93 -15.17 8.18
CA LEU A 127 -17.23 -15.85 8.11
C LEU A 127 -17.52 -16.36 6.70
N LEU A 128 -17.27 -15.55 5.66
CA LEU A 128 -17.39 -15.97 4.26
C LEU A 128 -16.44 -17.12 3.94
N ALA A 129 -15.20 -17.07 4.44
CA ALA A 129 -14.26 -18.18 4.28
C ALA A 129 -14.77 -19.46 4.96
N ALA A 130 -15.28 -19.38 6.19
CA ALA A 130 -15.86 -20.53 6.88
C ALA A 130 -17.07 -21.12 6.13
N VAL A 131 -17.96 -20.28 5.61
CA VAL A 131 -19.08 -20.71 4.74
C VAL A 131 -18.57 -21.34 3.45
N GLY A 132 -17.55 -20.74 2.82
CA GLY A 132 -16.95 -21.25 1.59
C GLY A 132 -16.34 -22.63 1.78
N VAL A 133 -15.66 -22.87 2.89
CA VAL A 133 -15.14 -24.19 3.28
C VAL A 133 -16.29 -25.16 3.56
N ALA A 134 -17.27 -24.76 4.36
CA ALA A 134 -18.43 -25.59 4.70
C ALA A 134 -19.27 -26.01 3.48
N THR A 135 -19.27 -25.20 2.42
CA THR A 135 -20.04 -25.42 1.18
C THR A 135 -19.18 -25.90 0.02
N ASP A 136 -17.89 -26.16 0.23
CA ASP A 136 -16.91 -26.52 -0.81
C ASP A 136 -16.94 -25.57 -2.02
N SER A 137 -17.08 -24.26 -1.77
CA SER A 137 -17.29 -23.23 -2.77
C SER A 137 -16.07 -22.33 -2.94
N ALA A 138 -15.23 -22.64 -3.92
CA ALA A 138 -14.07 -21.82 -4.28
C ALA A 138 -14.46 -20.37 -4.60
N VAL A 139 -15.63 -20.13 -5.22
CA VAL A 139 -16.12 -18.78 -5.54
C VAL A 139 -16.38 -17.95 -4.26
N THR A 140 -16.96 -18.57 -3.24
CA THR A 140 -17.22 -17.91 -1.95
C THR A 140 -15.92 -17.58 -1.23
N ILE A 141 -14.91 -18.45 -1.35
CA ILE A 141 -13.58 -18.25 -0.79
C ILE A 141 -12.84 -17.11 -1.47
N VAL A 142 -12.93 -17.01 -2.80
CA VAL A 142 -12.43 -15.85 -3.55
C VAL A 142 -13.16 -14.57 -3.11
N GLY A 143 -14.48 -14.65 -2.88
CA GLY A 143 -15.24 -13.55 -2.29
C GLY A 143 -14.69 -13.11 -0.93
N ALA A 144 -14.35 -14.06 -0.05
CA ALA A 144 -13.72 -13.77 1.24
C ALA A 144 -12.35 -13.08 1.09
N MET A 145 -11.52 -13.53 0.15
CA MET A 145 -10.21 -12.93 -0.15
C MET A 145 -10.33 -11.46 -0.60
N VAL A 146 -11.31 -11.15 -1.44
CA VAL A 146 -11.54 -9.78 -1.95
C VAL A 146 -12.02 -8.82 -0.85
N VAL A 147 -12.75 -9.33 0.14
CA VAL A 147 -13.27 -8.52 1.26
C VAL A 147 -12.19 -8.25 2.33
N GLY A 148 -11.15 -9.08 2.39
CA GLY A 148 -10.07 -9.00 3.38
C GLY A 148 -9.35 -7.65 3.37
N PRO A 149 -9.36 -6.89 4.49
CA PRO A 149 -8.71 -5.58 4.56
C PRO A 149 -7.25 -5.63 5.04
N GLU A 150 -6.65 -6.82 5.18
CA GLU A 150 -5.36 -7.03 5.87
C GLU A 150 -4.14 -6.43 5.16
N PHE A 151 -4.25 -6.13 3.87
CA PHE A 151 -3.12 -5.64 3.10
C PHE A 151 -2.62 -4.27 3.57
N GLY A 152 -3.53 -3.37 3.93
CA GLY A 152 -3.17 -2.03 4.41
C GLY A 152 -2.24 -2.05 5.62
N PRO A 153 -2.60 -2.76 6.72
CA PRO A 153 -1.69 -2.98 7.84
C PRO A 153 -0.38 -3.69 7.47
N LEU A 154 -0.39 -4.66 6.54
CA LEU A 154 0.84 -5.35 6.09
C LEU A 154 1.78 -4.41 5.32
N ALA A 155 1.23 -3.57 4.45
CA ALA A 155 1.97 -2.54 3.73
C ALA A 155 2.57 -1.51 4.70
N ALA A 156 1.76 -1.03 5.65
CA ALA A 156 2.22 -0.11 6.69
C ALA A 156 3.31 -0.72 7.57
N PHE A 157 3.20 -2.00 7.92
CA PHE A 157 4.23 -2.72 8.66
C PHE A 157 5.54 -2.78 7.85
N SER A 158 5.45 -3.07 6.55
CA SER A 158 6.61 -3.08 5.63
C SER A 158 7.28 -1.71 5.51
N VAL A 159 6.48 -0.64 5.37
CA VAL A 159 6.97 0.75 5.33
C VAL A 159 7.63 1.13 6.65
N GLY A 160 7.00 0.80 7.79
CA GLY A 160 7.54 1.04 9.12
C GLY A 160 8.90 0.37 9.35
N LEU A 161 9.06 -0.89 8.90
CA LEU A 161 10.33 -1.61 8.97
C LEU A 161 11.44 -0.93 8.13
N VAL A 162 11.13 -0.50 6.91
CA VAL A 162 12.11 0.14 6.02
C VAL A 162 12.52 1.52 6.53
N ARG A 163 11.57 2.30 7.05
CA ARG A 163 11.81 3.64 7.62
C ARG A 163 12.33 3.62 9.06
N ARG A 164 12.38 2.44 9.70
CA ARG A 164 12.65 2.29 11.15
C ARG A 164 11.67 3.08 12.03
N ASP A 165 10.43 3.25 11.56
CA ASP A 165 9.34 3.82 12.36
C ASP A 165 8.72 2.71 13.21
N TRP A 166 9.20 2.61 14.45
CA TRP A 166 8.73 1.61 15.41
C TRP A 166 7.29 1.85 15.87
N LEU A 167 6.81 3.10 15.81
CA LEU A 167 5.44 3.42 16.20
C LEU A 167 4.46 2.85 15.16
N LEU A 168 4.72 3.13 13.86
CA LEU A 168 3.93 2.58 12.76
C LEU A 168 4.00 1.05 12.73
N THR A 169 5.22 0.49 12.85
CA THR A 169 5.44 -0.96 12.86
C THR A 169 4.64 -1.63 13.99
N ARG A 170 4.69 -1.09 15.21
CA ARG A 170 3.95 -1.64 16.35
C ARG A 170 2.45 -1.49 16.18
N LYS A 171 1.97 -0.33 15.70
CA LYS A 171 0.54 -0.08 15.45
C LYS A 171 -0.04 -1.11 14.46
N SER A 172 0.64 -1.30 13.32
CA SER A 172 0.23 -2.28 12.30
C SER A 172 0.30 -3.72 12.81
N ALA A 173 1.35 -4.07 13.56
CA ALA A 173 1.47 -5.41 14.15
C ALA A 173 0.34 -5.69 15.14
N VAL A 174 0.03 -4.73 16.02
CA VAL A 174 -1.07 -4.86 16.97
C VAL A 174 -2.40 -4.97 16.24
N ALA A 175 -2.64 -4.19 15.17
CA ALA A 175 -3.84 -4.30 14.38
C ALA A 175 -4.04 -5.72 13.82
N LEU A 176 -3.00 -6.32 13.23
CA LEU A 176 -3.04 -7.68 12.69
C LEU A 176 -3.18 -8.74 13.79
N LEU A 177 -2.34 -8.67 14.83
CA LEU A 177 -2.30 -9.64 15.93
C LEU A 177 -3.55 -9.61 16.83
N VAL A 178 -4.32 -8.51 16.82
CA VAL A 178 -5.60 -8.43 17.53
C VAL A 178 -6.76 -8.78 16.61
N ALA A 179 -6.81 -8.24 15.40
CA ALA A 179 -7.98 -8.40 14.54
C ALA A 179 -8.15 -9.83 14.03
N PHE A 180 -7.07 -10.53 13.62
CA PHE A 180 -7.19 -11.92 13.18
C PHE A 180 -7.74 -12.83 14.29
N PRO A 181 -7.18 -12.86 15.52
CA PRO A 181 -7.74 -13.67 16.59
C PRO A 181 -9.18 -13.30 16.96
N VAL A 182 -9.54 -12.01 16.99
CA VAL A 182 -10.92 -11.59 17.28
C VAL A 182 -11.86 -12.07 16.18
N ALA A 183 -11.52 -11.84 14.91
CA ALA A 183 -12.31 -12.31 13.76
C ALA A 183 -12.46 -13.83 13.78
N MET A 184 -11.36 -14.56 13.98
CA MET A 184 -11.36 -16.02 14.10
C MET A 184 -12.22 -16.52 15.27
N THR A 185 -12.19 -15.84 16.42
CA THR A 185 -13.01 -16.20 17.58
C THR A 185 -14.50 -15.99 17.31
N VAL A 186 -14.86 -14.88 16.65
CA VAL A 186 -16.24 -14.62 16.25
C VAL A 186 -16.71 -15.64 15.21
N THR A 187 -15.87 -15.95 14.22
CA THR A 187 -16.14 -16.99 13.24
C THR A 187 -16.28 -18.36 13.90
N LEU A 188 -15.45 -18.68 14.89
CA LEU A 188 -15.54 -19.93 15.65
C LEU A 188 -16.89 -20.06 16.35
N ALA A 189 -17.31 -19.01 17.07
CA ALA A 189 -18.61 -18.97 17.72
C ALA A 189 -19.77 -19.12 16.72
N ALA A 190 -19.68 -18.45 15.56
CA ALA A 190 -20.69 -18.56 14.51
C ALA A 190 -20.76 -19.98 13.92
N THR A 191 -19.62 -20.59 13.61
CA THR A 191 -19.55 -21.96 13.07
C THR A 191 -20.14 -22.98 14.04
N LEU A 192 -19.83 -22.88 15.34
CA LEU A 192 -20.42 -23.76 16.37
C LEU A 192 -21.95 -23.57 16.48
N LEU A 193 -22.44 -22.34 16.37
CA LEU A 193 -23.89 -22.07 16.34
C LEU A 193 -24.54 -22.69 15.09
N TRP A 194 -23.94 -22.52 13.91
CA TRP A 194 -24.45 -23.10 12.66
C TRP A 194 -24.49 -24.63 12.69
N GLU A 195 -23.50 -25.26 13.31
CA GLU A 195 -23.49 -26.71 13.55
C GLU A 195 -24.64 -27.12 14.49
N GLN A 196 -24.85 -26.38 15.59
CA GLN A 196 -25.95 -26.66 16.53
C GLN A 196 -27.34 -26.55 15.87
N PHE A 197 -27.52 -25.61 14.94
CA PHE A 197 -28.75 -25.47 14.15
C PHE A 197 -28.87 -26.47 12.98
N GLY A 198 -27.84 -27.30 12.74
CA GLY A 198 -27.80 -28.25 11.64
C GLY A 198 -27.73 -27.60 10.26
N TRP A 199 -27.29 -26.34 10.17
CA TRP A 199 -27.13 -25.63 8.90
C TRP A 199 -25.87 -26.04 8.14
N ILE A 200 -24.87 -26.52 8.87
CA ILE A 200 -23.61 -27.01 8.33
C ILE A 200 -23.36 -28.40 8.90
N THR A 201 -23.08 -29.37 8.01
CA THR A 201 -22.68 -30.72 8.38
C THR A 201 -21.19 -30.88 8.08
N LEU A 202 -20.35 -30.75 9.11
CA LEU A 202 -18.89 -30.70 8.97
C LEU A 202 -18.22 -32.05 8.63
N SER A 203 -18.97 -33.15 8.56
CA SER A 203 -18.49 -34.45 8.04
C SER A 203 -18.12 -34.42 6.55
N GLY A 204 -18.38 -33.31 5.84
CA GLY A 204 -17.92 -33.08 4.47
C GLY A 204 -16.49 -32.53 4.34
N VAL A 205 -15.86 -32.05 5.43
CA VAL A 205 -14.51 -31.45 5.38
C VAL A 205 -13.44 -32.48 4.97
N GLU A 206 -13.63 -33.76 5.32
CA GLU A 206 -12.76 -34.85 4.89
C GLU A 206 -12.87 -35.18 3.38
N ASN A 207 -13.88 -34.63 2.68
CA ASN A 207 -14.11 -34.85 1.25
C ASN A 207 -14.08 -33.54 0.42
N ALA A 208 -13.72 -32.40 1.00
CA ALA A 208 -13.75 -31.09 0.36
C ALA A 208 -12.50 -30.85 -0.51
N HIS A 209 -12.39 -31.57 -1.63
CA HIS A 209 -11.19 -31.55 -2.49
C HIS A 209 -10.99 -30.21 -3.23
N ASN A 210 -12.03 -29.37 -3.36
CA ASN A 210 -11.93 -28.11 -4.10
C ASN A 210 -11.29 -26.99 -3.28
N VAL A 211 -11.07 -27.20 -1.98
CA VAL A 211 -10.50 -26.21 -1.05
C VAL A 211 -9.15 -26.64 -0.46
N ASP A 212 -8.60 -27.78 -0.89
CA ASP A 212 -7.33 -28.33 -0.40
C ASP A 212 -6.13 -27.38 -0.57
N PHE A 213 -6.16 -26.55 -1.61
CA PHE A 213 -5.12 -25.54 -1.86
C PHE A 213 -4.96 -24.51 -0.74
N ILE A 214 -5.93 -24.41 0.18
CA ILE A 214 -5.94 -23.44 1.28
C ILE A 214 -5.03 -23.87 2.43
N TYR A 215 -4.86 -25.18 2.67
CA TYR A 215 -4.08 -25.71 3.80
C TYR A 215 -2.81 -26.46 3.40
N GLU A 216 -2.55 -26.70 2.12
CA GLU A 216 -1.24 -27.18 1.66
C GLU A 216 -0.16 -26.10 1.88
N VAL A 217 0.52 -26.21 3.03
CA VAL A 217 1.72 -25.44 3.30
C VAL A 217 2.82 -25.92 2.36
N GLY A 218 3.02 -25.17 1.28
CA GLY A 218 3.95 -25.52 0.21
C GLY A 218 4.88 -24.37 -0.17
N PRO A 219 6.04 -24.67 -0.79
CA PRO A 219 6.93 -23.67 -1.37
C PRO A 219 6.20 -22.71 -2.33
N PHE A 220 5.18 -23.21 -3.04
CA PHE A 220 4.37 -22.40 -3.94
C PHE A 220 3.50 -21.36 -3.23
N SER A 221 2.99 -21.63 -2.02
CA SER A 221 2.26 -20.60 -1.26
C SER A 221 3.17 -19.44 -0.88
N LEU A 222 4.41 -19.73 -0.47
CA LEU A 222 5.40 -18.69 -0.21
C LEU A 222 5.73 -17.89 -1.47
N ILE A 223 5.90 -18.55 -2.62
CA ILE A 223 6.13 -17.87 -3.91
C ILE A 223 4.96 -16.93 -4.23
N VAL A 224 3.72 -17.41 -4.08
CA VAL A 224 2.52 -16.59 -4.32
C VAL A 224 2.46 -15.42 -3.35
N ALA A 225 2.70 -15.63 -2.05
CA ALA A 225 2.72 -14.55 -1.06
C ALA A 225 3.80 -13.50 -1.36
N LEU A 226 4.98 -13.92 -1.82
CA LEU A 226 6.05 -13.02 -2.23
C LEU A 226 5.66 -12.20 -3.48
N LEU A 227 5.11 -12.86 -4.50
CA LEU A 227 4.68 -12.17 -5.73
C LEU A 227 3.52 -11.22 -5.47
N ALA A 228 2.53 -11.65 -4.70
CA ALA A 228 1.39 -10.86 -4.30
C ALA A 228 1.81 -9.65 -3.45
N GLY A 229 2.67 -9.86 -2.45
CA GLY A 229 3.23 -8.77 -1.64
C GLY A 229 4.02 -7.77 -2.46
N ALA A 230 4.83 -8.24 -3.41
CA ALA A 230 5.58 -7.37 -4.31
C ALA A 230 4.63 -6.56 -5.22
N ALA A 231 3.65 -7.22 -5.84
CA ALA A 231 2.67 -6.58 -6.71
C ALA A 231 1.81 -5.56 -5.96
N GLY A 232 1.35 -5.90 -4.75
CA GLY A 232 0.57 -5.00 -3.92
C GLY A 232 1.39 -3.79 -3.46
N MET A 233 2.65 -3.99 -3.08
CA MET A 233 3.51 -2.89 -2.68
C MET A 233 3.86 -1.97 -3.85
N LEU A 234 4.12 -2.54 -5.03
CA LEU A 234 4.31 -1.76 -6.26
C LEU A 234 3.06 -0.95 -6.62
N SER A 235 1.87 -1.54 -6.46
CA SER A 235 0.60 -0.86 -6.71
C SER A 235 0.38 0.33 -5.79
N LEU A 236 0.67 0.20 -4.49
CA LEU A 236 0.62 1.31 -3.53
C LEU A 236 1.62 2.40 -3.88
N VAL A 237 2.88 2.04 -4.11
CA VAL A 237 3.96 3.00 -4.42
C VAL A 237 3.71 3.76 -5.72
N THR A 238 3.04 3.13 -6.69
CA THR A 238 2.71 3.76 -7.99
C THR A 238 1.35 4.45 -8.01
N ALA A 239 0.63 4.50 -6.87
CA ALA A 239 -0.72 5.05 -6.75
C ALA A 239 -1.73 4.43 -7.76
N LYS A 240 -1.53 3.15 -8.13
CA LYS A 240 -2.39 2.43 -9.09
C LYS A 240 -3.32 1.47 -8.37
N SER A 241 -4.39 2.00 -7.76
CA SER A 241 -5.31 1.23 -6.89
C SER A 241 -6.00 0.02 -7.56
N ALA A 242 -6.17 0.02 -8.89
CA ALA A 242 -6.84 -1.07 -9.60
C ALA A 242 -6.07 -2.41 -9.55
N ALA A 243 -4.74 -2.38 -9.34
CA ALA A 243 -3.92 -3.59 -9.29
C ALA A 243 -4.04 -4.33 -7.95
N LEU A 244 -4.48 -3.66 -6.86
CA LEU A 244 -4.62 -4.28 -5.53
C LEU A 244 -5.68 -5.37 -5.48
N ILE A 245 -6.75 -5.25 -6.27
CA ILE A 245 -7.86 -6.22 -6.27
C ILE A 245 -7.37 -7.61 -6.73
N GLY A 246 -6.54 -7.67 -7.77
CA GLY A 246 -5.96 -8.93 -8.26
C GLY A 246 -4.98 -9.55 -7.27
N VAL A 247 -4.28 -8.71 -6.50
CA VAL A 247 -3.40 -9.16 -5.43
C VAL A 247 -4.20 -9.82 -4.31
N PHE A 248 -5.32 -9.22 -3.89
CA PHE A 248 -6.17 -9.77 -2.83
C PHE A 248 -6.72 -11.15 -3.18
N ILE A 249 -7.11 -11.38 -4.43
CA ILE A 249 -7.59 -12.70 -4.89
C ILE A 249 -6.51 -13.79 -4.81
N SER A 250 -5.24 -13.42 -4.97
CA SER A 250 -4.14 -14.38 -5.01
C SER A 250 -3.62 -14.81 -3.64
N VAL A 251 -3.96 -14.08 -2.58
CA VAL A 251 -3.47 -14.38 -1.23
C VAL A 251 -4.50 -15.17 -0.44
N THR A 252 -4.06 -16.27 0.18
CA THR A 252 -4.91 -17.19 0.96
C THR A 252 -4.93 -16.90 2.46
N THR A 253 -4.66 -15.67 2.90
CA THR A 253 -4.61 -15.24 4.32
C THR A 253 -5.95 -15.38 5.03
N VAL A 254 -7.01 -14.72 4.56
CA VAL A 254 -8.36 -14.85 5.13
C VAL A 254 -8.88 -16.30 5.02
N PRO A 255 -8.78 -16.97 3.85
CA PRO A 255 -9.14 -18.38 3.74
C PRO A 255 -8.42 -19.28 4.74
N ALA A 256 -7.12 -19.11 4.95
CA ALA A 256 -6.37 -19.88 5.93
C ALA A 256 -6.87 -19.61 7.36
N ALA A 257 -7.18 -18.35 7.70
CA ALA A 257 -7.77 -18.03 9.01
C ALA A 257 -9.15 -18.69 9.21
N GLY A 258 -10.04 -18.59 8.21
CA GLY A 258 -11.36 -19.23 8.26
C GLY A 258 -11.29 -20.75 8.30
N PHE A 259 -10.40 -21.36 7.52
CA PHE A 259 -10.19 -22.80 7.50
C PHE A 259 -9.60 -23.32 8.82
N ALA A 260 -8.63 -22.61 9.40
CA ALA A 260 -8.09 -22.94 10.73
C ALA A 260 -9.19 -23.00 11.80
N VAL A 261 -10.15 -22.07 11.75
CA VAL A 261 -11.32 -22.05 12.63
C VAL A 261 -12.22 -23.26 12.40
N VAL A 262 -12.56 -23.56 11.14
CA VAL A 262 -13.40 -24.71 10.79
C VAL A 262 -12.73 -26.03 11.21
N ALA A 263 -11.44 -26.20 10.92
CA ALA A 263 -10.67 -27.38 11.34
C ALA A 263 -10.64 -27.56 12.88
N ALA A 264 -10.56 -26.46 13.63
CA ALA A 264 -10.63 -26.49 15.09
C ALA A 264 -12.00 -26.95 15.61
N THR A 265 -13.11 -26.58 14.94
CA THR A 265 -14.46 -27.03 15.35
C THR A 265 -14.66 -28.53 15.23
N VAL A 266 -14.04 -29.16 14.23
CA VAL A 266 -14.14 -30.63 14.00
C VAL A 266 -13.11 -31.44 14.77
N GLY A 267 -12.30 -30.80 15.62
CA GLY A 267 -11.26 -31.46 16.41
C GLY A 267 -10.01 -31.84 15.62
N GLN A 268 -9.86 -31.39 14.37
CA GLN A 268 -8.67 -31.59 13.55
C GLN A 268 -7.60 -30.54 13.87
N TRP A 269 -7.04 -30.62 15.08
CA TRP A 269 -6.06 -29.66 15.59
C TRP A 269 -4.78 -29.57 14.75
N ASP A 270 -4.34 -30.69 14.16
CA ASP A 270 -3.17 -30.71 13.28
C ASP A 270 -3.39 -29.85 12.03
N VAL A 271 -4.58 -29.96 11.43
CA VAL A 271 -4.97 -29.18 10.25
C VAL A 271 -5.15 -27.71 10.58
N ALA A 272 -5.76 -27.41 11.74
CA ALA A 272 -5.89 -26.04 12.24
C ALA A 272 -4.51 -25.39 12.46
N LEU A 273 -3.54 -26.14 13.01
CA LEU A 273 -2.18 -25.66 13.23
C LEU A 273 -1.44 -25.44 11.90
N MET A 274 -1.56 -26.35 10.94
CA MET A 274 -0.99 -26.19 9.59
C MET A 274 -1.54 -24.94 8.89
N SER A 275 -2.86 -24.73 8.95
CA SER A 275 -3.51 -23.56 8.33
C SER A 275 -3.14 -22.25 9.04
N THR A 276 -2.98 -22.26 10.36
CA THR A 276 -2.43 -21.11 11.11
C THR A 276 -0.97 -20.85 10.72
N GLY A 277 -0.18 -21.90 10.50
CA GLY A 277 1.18 -21.80 9.96
C GLY A 277 1.20 -21.18 8.57
N GLN A 278 0.28 -21.58 7.69
CA GLN A 278 0.11 -20.99 6.35
C GLN A 278 -0.18 -19.49 6.43
N LEU A 279 -1.11 -19.09 7.33
CA LEU A 279 -1.40 -17.68 7.57
C LEU A 279 -0.12 -16.92 7.94
N ALA A 280 0.67 -17.44 8.89
CA ALA A 280 1.93 -16.80 9.30
C ALA A 280 2.95 -16.69 8.15
N VAL A 281 3.10 -17.75 7.33
CA VAL A 281 3.98 -17.77 6.16
C VAL A 281 3.54 -16.74 5.13
N ASN A 282 2.24 -16.65 4.85
CA ASN A 282 1.69 -15.70 3.89
C ASN A 282 1.90 -14.26 4.35
N LEU A 283 1.56 -13.94 5.61
CA LEU A 283 1.78 -12.61 6.17
C LEU A 283 3.27 -12.24 6.14
N GLY A 284 4.15 -13.16 6.56
CA GLY A 284 5.60 -12.97 6.53
C GLY A 284 6.16 -12.79 5.12
N GLY A 285 5.69 -13.57 4.15
CA GLY A 285 6.06 -13.47 2.74
C GLY A 285 5.65 -12.13 2.13
N ILE A 286 4.42 -11.68 2.39
CA ILE A 286 3.93 -10.39 1.91
C ILE A 286 4.77 -9.24 2.47
N VAL A 287 5.06 -9.27 3.77
CA VAL A 287 5.91 -8.27 4.41
C VAL A 287 7.33 -8.29 3.85
N ALA A 288 7.93 -9.47 3.73
CA ALA A 288 9.29 -9.62 3.21
C ALA A 288 9.40 -9.08 1.77
N ALA A 289 8.42 -9.38 0.92
CA ALA A 289 8.35 -8.86 -0.43
C ALA A 289 8.11 -7.34 -0.47
N GLY A 290 7.21 -6.81 0.37
CA GLY A 290 6.97 -5.38 0.49
C GLY A 290 8.23 -4.62 0.90
N VAL A 291 8.93 -5.11 1.93
CA VAL A 291 10.23 -4.58 2.37
C VAL A 291 11.26 -4.63 1.25
N LEU A 292 11.35 -5.76 0.52
CA LEU A 292 12.28 -5.91 -0.60
C LEU A 292 11.99 -4.91 -1.71
N VAL A 293 10.72 -4.75 -2.13
CA VAL A 293 10.30 -3.76 -3.14
C VAL A 293 10.71 -2.36 -2.73
N LEU A 294 10.41 -1.95 -1.49
CA LEU A 294 10.77 -0.63 -0.98
C LEU A 294 12.29 -0.43 -0.86
N TYR A 295 13.05 -1.48 -0.56
CA TYR A 295 14.50 -1.40 -0.45
C TYR A 295 15.18 -1.32 -1.82
N LEU A 296 14.60 -1.94 -2.85
CA LEU A 296 15.08 -1.90 -4.23
C LEU A 296 14.72 -0.60 -4.96
N ARG A 297 13.73 0.15 -4.45
CA ARG A 297 13.35 1.46 -4.99
C ARG A 297 14.40 2.53 -4.63
N PRO A 298 14.69 3.48 -5.54
CA PRO A 298 15.56 4.62 -5.25
C PRO A 298 15.04 5.43 -4.06
N ARG A 299 15.95 5.86 -3.18
CA ARG A 299 15.60 6.65 -2.00
C ARG A 299 15.45 8.15 -2.28
N ALA A 300 16.01 8.64 -3.38
CA ALA A 300 16.09 10.06 -3.72
C ALA A 300 15.98 10.25 -5.24
N GLY A 301 15.49 11.42 -5.68
CA GLY A 301 15.31 11.78 -7.09
C GLY A 301 16.60 11.70 -7.93
N SER A 302 17.78 11.64 -7.31
CA SER A 302 19.06 11.51 -8.02
C SER A 302 19.54 10.06 -8.27
N ASP A 303 18.93 9.06 -7.65
CA ASP A 303 19.40 7.67 -7.74
C ASP A 303 18.72 6.90 -8.88
N ALA A 304 19.52 6.36 -9.79
CA ALA A 304 19.04 5.52 -10.89
C ALA A 304 18.19 4.34 -10.37
N GLY A 305 16.97 4.22 -10.90
CA GLY A 305 16.04 3.11 -10.67
C GLY A 305 16.65 1.72 -10.89
N PRO A 306 16.07 0.64 -10.34
CA PRO A 306 16.54 -0.72 -10.59
C PRO A 306 16.59 -1.06 -12.10
N VAL A 307 15.63 -0.55 -12.88
CA VAL A 307 15.63 -0.68 -14.35
C VAL A 307 16.74 0.15 -14.99
N GLU A 308 16.97 1.36 -14.53
CA GLU A 308 18.05 2.24 -15.02
C GLU A 308 19.44 1.69 -14.68
N ARG A 309 19.61 1.09 -13.50
CA ARG A 309 20.82 0.34 -13.08
C ARG A 309 21.02 -0.89 -13.95
N PHE A 310 19.95 -1.61 -14.28
CA PHE A 310 20.01 -2.76 -15.17
C PHE A 310 20.34 -2.35 -16.62
N LYS A 311 19.74 -1.28 -17.13
CA LYS A 311 20.07 -0.67 -18.44
C LYS A 311 21.52 -0.21 -18.50
N ARG A 312 22.02 0.46 -17.45
CA ARG A 312 23.43 0.86 -17.31
C ARG A 312 24.35 -0.36 -17.25
N TRP A 313 23.98 -1.41 -16.52
CA TRP A 313 24.72 -2.67 -16.44
C TRP A 313 24.77 -3.40 -17.79
N LEU A 314 23.69 -3.36 -18.57
CA LEU A 314 23.61 -3.88 -19.94
C LEU A 314 24.30 -2.97 -20.98
N GLY A 315 24.87 -1.83 -20.59
CA GLY A 315 25.47 -0.87 -21.53
C GLY A 315 24.46 -0.18 -22.45
N MET A 316 23.17 -0.32 -22.17
CA MET A 316 22.09 0.37 -22.89
C MET A 316 21.93 1.77 -22.30
N SER A 317 22.86 2.66 -22.66
CA SER A 317 22.62 4.10 -22.51
C SER A 317 21.44 4.46 -23.40
N SER A 318 20.30 4.86 -22.82
CA SER A 318 19.29 5.55 -23.60
C SER A 318 19.89 6.88 -24.02
N LYS A 319 20.52 6.91 -25.19
CA LYS A 319 20.39 8.07 -26.05
C LYS A 319 18.90 8.20 -26.34
N VAL A 320 18.17 8.88 -25.45
CA VAL A 320 16.97 9.59 -25.86
C VAL A 320 17.48 10.62 -26.85
N GLU A 321 17.44 10.25 -28.13
CA GLU A 321 17.67 11.18 -29.22
C GLU A 321 16.63 12.28 -29.03
N LYS A 322 17.09 13.44 -28.55
CA LYS A 322 16.31 14.68 -28.52
C LYS A 322 15.89 14.96 -29.95
N VAL A 323 14.69 14.52 -30.35
CA VAL A 323 14.07 14.94 -31.60
C VAL A 323 13.68 16.39 -31.40
N THR A 324 14.63 17.28 -31.70
CA THR A 324 14.36 18.71 -31.90
C THR A 324 13.40 18.83 -33.08
N TRP A 325 12.12 19.01 -32.79
CA TRP A 325 11.19 19.56 -33.77
C TRP A 325 11.52 21.04 -33.98
N VAL A 326 12.49 21.29 -34.85
CA VAL A 326 12.72 22.62 -35.41
C VAL A 326 11.50 22.96 -36.25
N GLN A 327 10.75 23.95 -35.78
CA GLN A 327 9.63 24.56 -36.50
C GLN A 327 10.11 25.09 -37.86
N LYS A 328 9.29 24.85 -38.88
CA LYS A 328 9.29 25.57 -40.16
C LYS A 328 8.18 26.60 -40.16
#